data_AF-A0A3D1VJ60-F1
#
_entry.id   AF-A0A3D1VJ60-F1
#
_cell.length_a   1.000
_cell.length_b   1.000
_cell.length_c   1.000
_cell.angle_alpha   90.00
_cell.angle_beta   90.00
_cell.angle_gamma   90.00
#
_symmetry.space_group_name_H-M   'P 1'
#
loop_
_entity.id
_entity.type
_entity.pdbx_description
1 polymer ?
#
loop_
_entity_poly.entity_id
_entity_poly.type
_entity_poly.pdbx_seq_one_letter_code
_entity_poly.pdbx_strand_id
1 'polypeptide(L)' 'LASAIAKKNNGKTTTEVVICVPFVDLFAAEEAIRGTTVKLGAQNVHWEEKGAFTGEISVSMLQECGVEYVIIGHS' A
#
# COMPACT_ATOMS: atom_id res chain seq x y z
N LEU A 1 -9.30 6.84 7.64
CA LEU A 1 -8.11 6.55 8.47
C LEU A 1 -6.83 7.07 7.81
N ALA A 2 -6.52 6.66 6.57
CA ALA A 2 -5.35 7.12 5.82
C ALA A 2 -5.13 8.65 5.86
N SER A 3 -6.14 9.45 5.53
CA SER A 3 -6.05 10.92 5.56
C SER A 3 -5.78 11.48 6.97
N ALA A 4 -6.23 10.81 8.03
CA ALA A 4 -5.98 11.25 9.39
C ALA A 4 -4.53 10.99 9.81
N ILE A 5 -3.97 9.84 9.41
CA ILE A 5 -2.55 9.50 9.62
C ILE A 5 -1.67 10.47 8.82
N ALA A 6 -2.00 10.69 7.55
CA ALA A 6 -1.31 11.62 6.66
C ALA A 6 -1.26 13.04 7.25
N LYS A 7 -2.38 13.55 7.80
CA LYS A 7 -2.43 14.86 8.47
C LYS A 7 -1.61 14.94 9.75
N LYS A 8 -1.50 13.85 10.49
CA LYS A 8 -0.71 13.80 11.75
C LYS A 8 0.79 13.70 11.46
N ASN A 9 1.17 13.15 10.31
CA ASN A 9 2.55 13.02 9.89
C ASN A 9 3.08 14.35 9.35
N ASN A 10 3.54 15.23 10.26
CA ASN A 10 4.00 16.60 9.93
C ASN A 10 5.37 16.67 9.22
N GLY A 11 5.84 15.60 8.58
CA GLY A 11 7.07 15.59 7.77
C GLY A 11 8.37 15.90 8.53
N LYS A 12 8.37 15.84 9.87
CA LYS A 12 9.51 16.22 10.74
C LYS A 12 10.14 15.05 11.49
N THR A 13 9.82 13.81 11.12
CA THR A 13 10.35 12.62 11.78
C THR A 13 11.27 11.86 10.85
N THR A 14 12.36 11.30 11.38
CA THR A 14 13.25 10.35 10.68
C THR A 14 12.60 8.97 10.48
N THR A 15 11.34 8.82 10.89
CA THR A 15 10.59 7.58 10.86
C THR A 15 9.79 7.48 9.57
N GLU A 16 9.95 6.37 8.86
CA GLU A 16 9.11 5.99 7.74
C GLU A 16 7.78 5.44 8.23
N VAL A 17 6.68 5.90 7.64
CA VAL A 17 5.33 5.46 7.98
C VAL A 17 4.70 4.85 6.75
N VAL A 18 4.34 3.57 6.84
CA VAL A 18 3.67 2.81 5.77
C VAL A 18 2.28 2.41 6.27
N ILE A 19 1.25 2.62 5.45
CA ILE A 19 -0.10 2.11 5.71
C ILE A 19 -0.40 0.91 4.81
N CYS A 20 -0.78 -0.22 5.39
CA CYS A 20 -1.12 -1.44 4.65
C CYS A 20 -2.62 -1.70 4.73
N VAL A 21 -3.34 -1.44 3.64
CA VAL A 21 -4.81 -1.52 3.58
C VAL A 21 -5.27 -2.74 2.75
N PRO A 22 -6.52 -3.20 2.91
CA PRO A 22 -7.10 -4.21 2.03
C PRO A 22 -7.03 -3.78 0.55
N PHE A 23 -6.93 -4.74 -0.37
CA PHE A 23 -6.77 -4.46 -1.81
C PHE A 23 -7.85 -3.54 -2.38
N VAL A 24 -9.09 -3.69 -1.90
CA VAL A 24 -10.25 -2.88 -2.32
C VAL A 24 -10.13 -1.41 -1.95
N ASP A 25 -9.28 -1.08 -0.97
CA ASP A 25 -9.09 0.28 -0.46
C ASP A 25 -7.81 0.95 -0.98
N LEU A 26 -6.97 0.24 -1.75
CA LEU A 26 -5.66 0.75 -2.19
C LEU A 26 -5.76 2.08 -2.94
N PHE A 27 -6.68 2.18 -3.90
CA PHE A 27 -6.87 3.39 -4.68
C PHE A 27 -7.31 4.58 -3.81
N ALA A 28 -8.27 4.35 -2.92
CA ALA A 28 -8.75 5.40 -2.02
C ALA A 28 -7.67 5.81 -0.98
N ALA A 29 -6.85 4.87 -0.55
CA ALA A 29 -5.74 5.13 0.35
C ALA A 29 -4.61 5.92 -0.32
N GLU A 30 -4.27 5.58 -1.56
CA GLU A 30 -3.28 6.32 -2.37
C GLU A 30 -3.70 7.78 -2.54
N GLU A 31 -4.94 8.04 -2.97
CA GLU A 31 -5.50 9.38 -3.08
C GLU A 31 -5.47 10.14 -1.75
N ALA A 32 -5.75 9.44 -0.65
CA ALA A 32 -5.79 10.04 0.68
C ALA A 32 -4.41 10.44 1.24
N ILE A 33 -3.32 9.84 0.77
CA ILE A 33 -1.95 10.11 1.23
C ILE A 33 -1.12 10.87 0.19
N ARG A 34 -1.66 11.12 -1.00
CA ARG A 34 -0.99 11.84 -2.09
C ARG A 34 -0.41 13.18 -1.60
N GLY A 35 0.87 13.41 -1.92
CA GLY A 35 1.58 14.62 -1.51
C GLY A 35 2.05 14.64 -0.05
N THR A 36 1.89 13.54 0.70
CA THR A 36 2.44 13.38 2.05
C THR A 36 3.65 12.46 2.05
N THR A 37 4.33 12.36 3.20
CA THR A 37 5.46 11.43 3.39
C THR A 37 5.03 10.01 3.78
N VAL A 38 3.72 9.76 3.89
CA VAL A 38 3.19 8.43 4.18
C VAL A 38 3.26 7.56 2.93
N LYS A 39 3.71 6.32 3.10
CA LYS A 39 3.88 5.32 2.05
C LYS A 39 2.70 4.36 2.01
N LEU A 40 2.39 3.85 0.83
CA LEU A 40 1.34 2.85 0.65
C LEU A 40 1.92 1.44 0.63
N GLY A 41 1.26 0.54 1.35
CA GLY A 41 1.58 -0.89 1.39
C GLY A 41 0.36 -1.77 1.08
N ALA A 42 0.63 -2.98 0.60
CA ALA A 42 -0.36 -4.04 0.45
C ALA A 42 -0.17 -5.15 1.50
N GLN A 43 -1.21 -5.95 1.70
CA GLN A 43 -1.24 -6.98 2.75
C GLN A 43 -0.73 -8.35 2.28
N ASN A 44 -0.72 -8.60 0.98
CA ASN A 44 -0.21 -9.82 0.36
C ASN A 44 0.10 -9.57 -1.12
N VAL A 45 0.87 -10.46 -1.74
CA VAL A 45 1.07 -10.50 -3.20
C VAL A 45 1.34 -11.93 -3.65
N HIS A 46 0.93 -12.26 -4.86
CA HIS A 46 1.31 -13.49 -5.52
C HIS A 46 2.65 -13.32 -6.26
N TRP A 47 3.49 -14.35 -6.20
CA TRP A 47 4.87 -14.27 -6.70
C TRP A 47 4.96 -14.31 -8.23
N GLU A 48 3.97 -14.90 -8.92
CA GLU A 48 3.92 -14.89 -10.38
C GLU A 48 3.43 -13.54 -10.90
N GLU A 49 4.03 -13.07 -11.99
CA GLU A 49 3.63 -11.81 -12.63
C GLU A 49 2.22 -11.88 -13.25
N LYS A 50 1.83 -13.06 -13.75
CA LYS A 50 0.53 -13.33 -14.38
C LYS A 50 0.27 -14.83 -14.46
N GLY A 51 -0.99 -15.23 -14.46
CA GLY A 51 -1.39 -16.62 -14.67
C GLY A 51 -2.84 -16.87 -14.28
N ALA A 52 -3.23 -18.14 -14.24
CA ALA A 52 -4.57 -18.58 -13.85
C ALA A 52 -4.73 -18.62 -12.32
N PHE A 53 -4.51 -17.49 -11.66
CA PHE A 53 -4.55 -17.32 -10.20
C PHE A 53 -5.71 -16.41 -9.82
N THR A 54 -6.94 -16.89 -9.99
CA THR A 54 -8.15 -16.11 -9.74
C THR A 54 -8.20 -15.60 -8.30
N GLY A 55 -8.35 -14.29 -8.13
CA GLY A 55 -8.43 -13.63 -6.82
C GLY A 55 -7.09 -13.16 -6.26
N GLU A 56 -5.98 -13.58 -6.86
CA GLU A 56 -4.65 -13.12 -6.49
C GLU A 56 -4.28 -11.80 -7.18
N ILE A 57 -3.36 -11.07 -6.56
CA ILE A 57 -2.82 -9.79 -7.06
C ILE A 57 -1.33 -9.93 -7.30
N SER A 58 -0.85 -9.52 -8.47
CA SER A 58 0.57 -9.54 -8.82
C SER A 58 1.31 -8.29 -8.33
N VAL A 59 2.64 -8.37 -8.28
CA VAL A 59 3.50 -7.21 -7.93
C VAL A 59 3.28 -6.04 -8.89
N SER A 60 3.14 -6.30 -10.19
CA SER A 60 2.92 -5.25 -11.20
C SER A 60 1.61 -4.50 -10.98
N MET A 61 0.52 -5.19 -10.64
CA MET A 61 -0.75 -4.55 -10.30
C MET A 61 -0.64 -3.64 -9.07
N LEU A 62 0.09 -4.08 -8.04
CA LEU A 62 0.32 -3.26 -6.84
C LEU A 62 1.15 -2.01 -7.16
N GLN A 63 2.20 -2.15 -7.98
CA GLN A 63 3.02 -1.02 -8.41
C GLN A 63 2.22 0.02 -9.20
N GLU A 64 1.29 -0.41 -10.07
CA GLU A 64 0.38 0.50 -10.77
C GLU A 64 -0.55 1.26 -9.82
N CYS A 65 -0.91 0.66 -8.69
CA CYS A 65 -1.66 1.31 -7.61
C CYS A 65 -0.81 2.21 -6.69
N GLY A 66 0.49 2.41 -6.98
CA GLY A 66 1.39 3.23 -6.16
C GLY A 66 1.84 2.57 -4.85
N VAL A 67 1.72 1.25 -4.75
CA VAL A 67 2.21 0.48 -3.59
C VAL A 67 3.73 0.36 -3.63
N GLU A 68 4.38 0.68 -2.51
CA GLU A 68 5.84 0.60 -2.36
C GLU A 68 6.27 -0.58 -1.48
N TYR A 69 5.37 -1.09 -0.63
CA TYR A 69 5.65 -2.16 0.34
C TYR A 69 4.60 -3.25 0.33
N VAL A 70 4.98 -4.49 0.65
CA VAL A 70 4.04 -5.60 0.81
C VAL A 70 4.40 -6.39 2.06
N ILE A 71 3.40 -6.68 2.89
CA ILE A 71 3.54 -7.61 4.00
C ILE A 71 3.53 -9.04 3.44
N ILE A 72 4.52 -9.85 3.83
CA ILE A 72 4.64 -11.26 3.44
C ILE A 72 4.84 -12.10 4.68
N GLY A 73 4.17 -13.26 4.74
CA GLY A 73 4.30 -14.19 5.87
C GLY A 73 3.67 -13.69 7.17
N HIS A 74 2.60 -12.90 7.08
CA HIS A 74 1.81 -12.50 8.24
C HIS A 74 1.19 -13.75 8.91
N SER A 75 1.27 -13.83 10.24
CA SER A 75 0.71 -14.94 11.05
C SER A 75 -0.82 -14.91 11.13
#